data_AF-A0A2A3DKM7-F1
#
_entry.id   AF-A0A2A3DKM7-F1
#
_cell.length_a   1.000
_cell.length_b   1.000
_cell.length_c   1.000
_cell.angle_alpha   90.00
_cell.angle_beta   90.00
_cell.angle_gamma   90.00
#
_symmetry.space_group_name_H-M   'P 1'
#
loop_
_entity.id
_entity.type
_entity.pdbx_description
1 polymer ?
#
loop_
_entity_poly.entity_id
_entity_poly.type
_entity_poly.pdbx_seq_one_letter_code
_entity_poly.pdbx_strand_id
1 'polypeptide(L)' 'MSEARNAVTSWKEDYNHHRPHSALGNMPPVEFAMKSTLEKQAA' A
#
# COMPACT_ATOMS: atom_id res chain seq x y z
N MET A 1 -7.94 14.84 20.45
CA MET A 1 -8.65 13.95 19.49
C MET A 1 -8.12 14.04 18.06
N SER A 2 -7.46 15.12 17.64
CA SER A 2 -6.91 15.27 16.28
C SER A 2 -5.56 14.58 16.06
N GLU A 3 -4.69 14.53 17.07
CA GLU A 3 -3.37 13.89 16.96
C GLU A 3 -3.44 12.39 16.63
N ALA A 4 -4.32 11.64 17.29
CA ALA A 4 -4.50 10.22 17.00
C ALA A 4 -4.95 9.97 15.55
N ARG A 5 -5.84 10.81 15.02
CA ARG A 5 -6.26 10.71 13.60
C ARG A 5 -5.11 11.02 12.66
N ASN A 6 -4.31 12.04 12.96
CA ASN A 6 -3.15 12.41 12.15
C ASN A 6 -2.10 11.30 12.14
N ALA A 7 -1.82 10.69 13.30
CA ALA A 7 -0.89 9.57 13.40
C ALA A 7 -1.36 8.36 12.59
N VAL A 8 -2.64 8.01 12.65
CA VAL A 8 -3.20 6.89 11.87
C VAL A 8 -3.15 7.20 10.37
N THR A 9 -3.49 8.41 9.95
CA THR A 9 -3.42 8.83 8.55
C THR A 9 -1.99 8.73 8.02
N SER A 10 -1.02 9.26 8.77
CA SER A 10 0.40 9.21 8.40
C SER A 10 0.91 7.77 8.31
N TRP A 11 0.55 6.92 9.29
CA TRP A 11 0.91 5.50 9.27
C TRP A 11 0.33 4.78 8.05
N LYS A 12 -0.94 5.03 7.71
CA LYS A 12 -1.61 4.40 6.57
C LYS A 12 -0.93 4.79 5.25
N GLU A 13 -0.56 6.06 5.09
CA GLU A 13 0.13 6.54 3.91
C GLU A 13 1.52 5.91 3.77
N ASP A 14 2.30 5.89 4.85
CA ASP A 14 3.61 5.24 4.89
C ASP A 14 3.53 3.75 4.56
N TYR A 15 2.60 3.02 5.19
CA TYR A 15 2.42 1.58 4.97
C TYR A 15 2.03 1.27 3.52
N ASN A 16 1.04 1.99 2.98
CA ASN A 16 0.51 1.67 1.65
C ASN A 16 1.44 2.06 0.50
N HIS A 17 2.25 3.11 0.67
CA HIS A 17 3.03 3.69 -0.42
C HIS A 17 4.54 3.41 -0.32
N HIS A 18 5.08 3.21 0.88
CA HIS A 18 6.55 3.20 1.06
C HIS A 18 7.10 1.92 1.69
N ARG A 19 6.27 1.11 2.37
CA ARG A 19 6.76 -0.11 3.06
C ARG A 19 6.70 -1.33 2.15
N PRO A 20 7.84 -1.91 1.75
CA PRO A 20 7.83 -3.17 1.02
C PRO A 20 7.45 -4.34 1.92
N HIS A 21 6.75 -5.32 1.35
CA HIS A 21 6.33 -6.54 2.04
C HIS A 21 6.80 -7.78 1.30
N SER A 22 7.50 -8.68 1.99
CA SER A 22 8.01 -9.93 1.39
C SER A 22 6.90 -10.80 0.78
N ALA A 23 5.72 -10.84 1.40
CA ALA A 23 4.53 -11.53 0.89
C ALA A 23 4.02 -10.95 -0.45
N LEU A 24 4.33 -9.69 -0.74
CA LEU A 24 4.00 -9.02 -2.00
C LEU A 24 5.19 -8.96 -2.95
N GLY A 25 6.17 -9.86 -2.82
CA GLY A 25 7.38 -9.84 -3.65
C GLY A 25 8.31 -8.67 -3.33
N ASN A 26 8.31 -8.19 -2.08
CA ASN A 26 9.09 -7.05 -1.61
C ASN A 26 8.68 -5.70 -2.22
N MET A 27 7.40 -5.54 -2.56
CA MET A 27 6.79 -4.31 -3.09
C MET A 27 5.82 -3.70 -2.06
N PRO A 28 5.57 -2.38 -2.11
CA PRO A 28 4.53 -1.77 -1.29
C PRO A 28 3.11 -2.15 -1.79
N PRO A 29 2.09 -2.08 -0.92
CA PRO A 29 0.72 -2.47 -1.25
C PRO A 29 0.15 -1.80 -2.50
N VAL A 30 0.44 -0.51 -2.71
CA VAL A 30 -0.05 0.24 -3.87
C VAL A 30 0.46 -0.32 -5.20
N GLU A 31 1.75 -0.68 -5.27
CA GLU A 31 2.36 -1.24 -6.48
C GLU A 31 1.82 -2.63 -6.78
N PHE A 32 1.63 -3.44 -5.73
CA PHE A 32 1.01 -4.75 -5.86
C PHE A 32 -0.42 -4.64 -6.43
N ALA A 33 -1.24 -3.74 -5.87
CA ALA A 33 -2.61 -3.53 -6.34
C ALA A 33 -2.67 -3.07 -7.81
N MET A 34 -1.75 -2.20 -8.22
CA MET A 34 -1.62 -1.76 -9.63
C MET A 34 -1.29 -2.95 -10.54
N LYS A 35 -0.27 -3.75 -10.19
CA LYS A 35 0.10 -4.96 -10.95
C LYS A 35 -1.06 -5.94 -11.07
N SER A 36 -1.71 -6.27 -9.96
CA SER A 36 -2.85 -7.19 -9.95
C SER A 36 -4.05 -6.67 -10.75
N THR A 37 -4.24 -5.35 -10.83
CA THR A 37 -5.30 -4.75 -11.66
C THR A 37 -4.98 -4.90 -13.14
N LEU A 38 -3.74 -4.63 -13.55
CA LEU A 38 -3.29 -4.80 -14.93
C LEU A 38 -3.37 -6.26 -15.39
N GLU A 39 -2.98 -7.21 -14.53
CA GLU A 39 -3.10 -8.65 -14.82
C GLU A 39 -4.55 -9.07 -15.07
N LYS A 40 -5.50 -8.57 -14.26
CA LYS A 40 -6.93 -8.84 -14.46
C LYS A 40 -7.50 -8.22 -15.72
N GLN A 41 -6.93 -7.11 -16.20
CA GLN A 41 -7.38 -6.46 -17.43
C GLN A 41 -6.83 -7.11 -18.70
N ALA A 42 -5.71 -7.83 -18.59
CA ALA A 42 -5.05 -8.51 -19.71
C ALA A 42 -5.51 -9.96 -19.92
N ALA A 43 -6.29 -10.52 -18.99
CA ALA A 43 -6.87 -11.86 -19.03
C ALA A 43 -8.31 -11.83 -19.59
#